data_AF-A0A921R1U5-F1
#
_entry.id   AF-A0A921R1U5-F1
#
_cell.length_a   1.000
_cell.length_b   1.000
_cell.length_c   1.000
_cell.angle_alpha   90.00
_cell.angle_beta   90.00
_cell.angle_gamma   90.00
#
_symmetry.space_group_name_H-M   'P 1'
#
loop_
_entity.id
_entity.type
_entity.pdbx_description
1 polymer ?
#
loop_
_entity_poly.entity_id
_entity_poly.type
_entity_poly.pdbx_seq_one_letter_code
_entity_poly.pdbx_strand_id
1 'polypeptide(L)'
;MVSLKEMARLDKERAPPAWLHTLLATTFFDACPEHQESEGCANRRTASCNFFCTHCAGHALCSSCLDNHEGHELIQIRKLSGHNAVKVDDVQHLLSVSFVQTYLYNGGYVVFLNRRPMYGLGNRGVFHCEECERGLLDKAYHFCSFGCKAEGIEDRLDFNVSFAVNPNKDETELDDNEGSFSEAGYHMSIV
;
A
#
# COMPACT_ATOMS: atom_id res chain seq x y z
N MET A 1 -17.60 29.31 3.74
CA MET A 1 -18.34 28.11 3.29
C MET A 1 -17.64 27.58 2.06
N VAL A 2 -17.30 26.29 2.07
CA VAL A 2 -16.71 25.60 0.93
C VAL A 2 -17.76 25.53 -0.19
N SER A 3 -17.39 25.78 -1.44
CA SER A 3 -18.33 25.75 -2.57
C SER A 3 -18.81 24.31 -2.84
N LEU A 4 -20.04 24.11 -3.36
CA LEU A 4 -20.53 22.80 -3.79
C LEU A 4 -19.56 22.11 -4.78
N LYS A 5 -18.93 22.90 -5.66
CA LYS A 5 -17.92 22.39 -6.60
C LYS A 5 -16.69 21.84 -5.88
N GLU A 6 -16.31 22.50 -4.79
CA GLU A 6 -15.14 22.13 -4.01
C GLU A 6 -15.43 20.91 -3.13
N MET A 7 -16.63 20.80 -2.55
CA MET A 7 -17.08 19.59 -1.86
C MET A 7 -17.06 18.37 -2.80
N ALA A 8 -17.64 18.50 -4.00
CA ALA A 8 -17.65 17.42 -4.99
C ALA A 8 -16.23 17.03 -5.47
N ARG A 9 -15.30 17.98 -5.55
CA ARG A 9 -13.89 17.70 -5.85
C ARG A 9 -13.26 16.88 -4.73
N LEU A 10 -13.42 17.30 -3.48
CA LEU A 10 -12.86 16.60 -2.32
C LEU A 10 -13.45 15.19 -2.17
N ASP A 11 -14.75 15.02 -2.38
CA ASP A 11 -15.39 13.69 -2.38
C ASP A 11 -14.77 12.77 -3.43
N LYS A 12 -14.54 13.29 -4.65
CA LYS A 12 -13.90 12.53 -5.73
C LYS A 12 -12.45 12.14 -5.39
N GLU A 13 -11.70 13.02 -4.72
CA GLU A 13 -10.32 12.75 -4.32
C GLU A 13 -10.22 11.72 -3.19
N ARG A 14 -11.29 11.57 -2.42
CA ARG A 14 -11.44 10.57 -1.36
C ARG A 14 -11.91 9.22 -1.85
N ALA A 15 -12.53 9.16 -3.03
CA ALA A 15 -12.92 7.91 -3.62
C ALA A 15 -11.65 7.08 -3.96
N PRO A 16 -11.53 5.85 -3.45
CA PRO A 16 -10.45 4.95 -3.86
C PRO A 16 -10.49 4.72 -5.38
N PRO A 17 -9.34 4.74 -6.08
CA PRO A 17 -9.30 4.37 -7.48
C PRO A 17 -9.84 2.95 -7.68
N ALA A 18 -10.59 2.71 -8.76
CA ALA A 18 -11.24 1.42 -8.99
C ALA A 18 -10.25 0.23 -8.96
N TRP A 19 -9.04 0.43 -9.48
CA TRP A 19 -7.99 -0.60 -9.47
C TRP A 19 -7.50 -0.95 -8.07
N LEU A 20 -7.64 -0.06 -7.07
CA LEU A 20 -7.19 -0.30 -5.71
C LEU A 20 -8.01 -1.41 -5.04
N HIS A 21 -9.33 -1.42 -5.23
CA HIS A 21 -10.17 -2.50 -4.70
C HIS A 21 -9.77 -3.86 -5.27
N THR A 22 -9.50 -3.94 -6.57
CA THR A 22 -8.99 -5.16 -7.18
C THR A 22 -7.63 -5.53 -6.58
N LEU A 23 -6.67 -4.60 -6.52
CA LEU A 23 -5.35 -4.83 -5.95
C LEU A 23 -5.43 -5.42 -4.53
N LEU A 24 -6.30 -4.89 -3.69
CA LEU A 24 -6.49 -5.33 -2.30
C LEU A 24 -7.12 -6.73 -2.21
N ALA A 25 -7.97 -7.10 -3.17
CA ALA A 25 -8.63 -8.40 -3.25
C ALA A 25 -7.81 -9.47 -3.99
N THR A 26 -6.80 -9.08 -4.77
CA THR A 26 -6.00 -9.99 -5.57
C THR A 26 -5.13 -10.90 -4.70
N THR A 27 -5.16 -12.20 -4.99
CA THR A 27 -4.19 -13.16 -4.46
C THR A 27 -2.90 -13.09 -5.26
N PHE A 28 -1.79 -12.88 -4.56
CA PHE A 28 -0.45 -12.82 -5.13
C PHE A 28 0.36 -14.04 -4.72
N PHE A 29 1.42 -14.30 -5.47
CA PHE A 29 2.40 -15.35 -5.29
C PHE A 29 1.90 -16.77 -5.60
N ASP A 30 0.71 -16.90 -6.17
CA ASP A 30 0.21 -18.14 -6.76
C ASP A 30 0.80 -18.38 -8.16
N ALA A 31 0.60 -19.59 -8.67
CA ALA A 31 1.02 -19.96 -10.02
C ALA A 31 0.23 -19.15 -11.07
N CYS A 32 0.93 -18.70 -12.10
CA CYS A 32 0.30 -18.00 -13.21
C CYS A 32 -0.70 -18.90 -13.94
N PRO A 33 -1.96 -18.49 -14.15
CA PRO A 33 -2.94 -19.30 -14.88
C PRO A 33 -2.58 -19.47 -16.36
N GLU A 34 -1.91 -18.49 -16.96
CA GLU A 34 -1.58 -18.46 -18.39
C GLU A 34 -0.21 -19.06 -18.73
N HIS A 35 0.72 -19.05 -17.77
CA HIS A 35 2.13 -19.38 -18.01
C HIS A 35 2.64 -20.53 -17.13
N GLN A 36 1.82 -21.54 -16.86
CA GLN A 36 2.22 -22.65 -15.97
C GLN A 36 3.44 -23.45 -16.46
N GLU A 37 3.68 -23.48 -17.77
CA GLU A 37 4.70 -24.33 -18.41
C GLU A 37 5.89 -23.54 -19.01
N SER A 38 5.93 -22.21 -18.90
CA SER A 38 7.02 -21.41 -19.48
C SER A 38 8.31 -21.54 -18.66
N GLU A 39 9.49 -21.55 -19.31
CA GLU A 39 10.79 -21.75 -18.62
C GLU A 39 11.06 -20.73 -17.49
N GLY A 40 10.54 -19.49 -17.62
CA GLY A 40 10.63 -18.45 -16.58
C GLY A 40 9.70 -18.70 -15.36
N CYS A 41 8.64 -19.47 -15.57
CA CYS A 41 7.60 -19.83 -14.59
C CYS A 41 7.70 -21.32 -14.15
N ALA A 42 8.62 -22.08 -14.74
CA ALA A 42 8.86 -23.49 -14.41
C ALA A 42 9.55 -23.66 -13.05
N ASN A 43 10.27 -22.64 -12.57
CA ASN A 43 10.84 -22.62 -11.24
C ASN A 43 9.88 -21.94 -10.25
N ARG A 44 9.39 -22.70 -9.25
CA ARG A 44 8.49 -22.22 -8.19
C ARG A 44 8.92 -20.94 -7.47
N ARG A 45 10.21 -20.57 -7.52
CA ARG A 45 10.74 -19.33 -6.93
C ARG A 45 10.65 -18.10 -7.84
N THR A 46 10.50 -18.29 -9.15
CA THR A 46 10.38 -17.21 -10.17
C THR A 46 8.99 -17.16 -10.81
N ALA A 47 8.18 -18.19 -10.59
CA ALA A 47 6.83 -18.41 -11.14
C ALA A 47 5.70 -17.66 -10.45
N SER A 48 6.00 -16.97 -9.35
CA SER A 48 4.97 -16.45 -8.47
C SER A 48 4.43 -15.14 -9.02
N CYS A 49 3.13 -15.06 -9.32
CA CYS A 49 2.52 -13.84 -9.80
C CYS A 49 2.59 -12.73 -8.75
N ASN A 50 3.48 -11.75 -8.96
CA ASN A 50 3.75 -10.68 -8.01
C ASN A 50 3.65 -9.29 -8.62
N PHE A 51 3.14 -9.16 -9.83
CA PHE A 51 2.84 -7.86 -10.45
C PHE A 51 1.33 -7.64 -10.53
N PHE A 52 0.92 -6.37 -10.52
CA PHE A 52 -0.46 -5.95 -10.70
C PHE A 52 -0.51 -4.82 -11.71
N CYS A 53 -1.38 -4.92 -12.71
CA CYS A 53 -1.59 -3.86 -13.70
C CYS A 53 -2.77 -2.97 -13.27
N THR A 54 -2.52 -1.68 -13.10
CA THR A 54 -3.58 -0.72 -12.70
C THR A 54 -4.57 -0.41 -13.81
N HIS A 55 -4.18 -0.62 -15.07
CA HIS A 55 -5.03 -0.36 -16.24
C HIS A 55 -5.98 -1.53 -16.49
N CYS A 56 -5.45 -2.76 -16.45
CA CYS A 56 -6.25 -3.97 -16.65
C CYS A 56 -7.06 -4.33 -15.40
N ALA A 57 -6.54 -4.00 -14.21
CA ALA A 57 -7.15 -4.30 -12.92
C ALA A 57 -7.69 -5.74 -12.83
N GLY A 58 -6.85 -6.70 -13.27
CA GLY A 58 -7.19 -8.12 -13.39
C GLY A 58 -6.52 -8.99 -12.33
N HIS A 59 -6.14 -10.20 -12.74
CA HIS A 59 -5.40 -11.15 -11.89
C HIS A 59 -3.93 -10.73 -11.72
N ALA A 60 -3.25 -11.35 -10.74
CA ALA A 60 -1.82 -11.12 -10.52
C ALA A 60 -1.00 -11.64 -11.71
N LEU A 61 0.02 -10.90 -12.10
CA LEU A 61 0.83 -11.13 -13.29
C LEU A 61 2.20 -11.68 -12.90
N CYS A 62 2.73 -12.61 -13.69
CA CYS A 62 4.13 -13.04 -13.62
C CYS A 62 5.01 -12.23 -14.57
N SER A 63 6.32 -12.47 -14.57
CA SER A 63 7.26 -11.77 -15.47
C SER A 63 6.94 -11.99 -16.96
N SER A 64 6.46 -13.17 -17.35
CA SER A 64 6.05 -13.46 -18.74
C SER A 64 4.77 -12.73 -19.16
N CYS A 65 3.91 -12.35 -18.22
CA CYS A 65 2.72 -11.56 -18.55
C CYS A 65 3.07 -10.12 -18.95
N LEU A 66 4.24 -9.60 -18.55
CA LEU A 66 4.56 -8.17 -18.70
C LEU A 66 4.64 -7.72 -20.17
N ASP A 67 5.01 -8.63 -21.07
CA ASP A 67 5.08 -8.34 -22.51
C ASP A 67 3.71 -7.97 -23.10
N ASN A 68 2.61 -8.49 -22.52
CA ASN A 68 1.23 -8.14 -22.93
C ASN A 68 0.73 -6.86 -22.25
N HIS A 69 1.55 -6.20 -21.45
CA HIS A 69 1.23 -5.01 -20.67
C HIS A 69 2.18 -3.85 -20.99
N GLU A 70 2.73 -3.81 -22.20
CA GLU A 70 3.57 -2.71 -22.66
C GLU A 70 2.82 -1.38 -22.57
N GLY A 71 3.45 -0.39 -21.92
CA GLY A 71 2.86 0.93 -21.70
C GLY A 71 1.78 0.99 -20.60
N HIS A 72 1.46 -0.13 -19.95
CA HIS A 72 0.62 -0.13 -18.76
C HIS A 72 1.43 0.12 -17.50
N GLU A 73 0.76 0.74 -16.52
CA GLU A 73 1.35 0.97 -15.22
C GLU A 73 1.23 -0.27 -14.33
N LEU A 74 2.39 -0.75 -13.87
CA LEU A 74 2.55 -2.00 -13.14
C LEU A 74 3.08 -1.76 -11.73
N ILE A 75 2.46 -2.40 -10.75
CA ILE A 75 2.89 -2.36 -9.35
C ILE A 75 3.50 -3.72 -8.99
N GLN A 76 4.73 -3.72 -8.46
CA GLN A 76 5.36 -4.92 -7.94
C GLN A 76 5.04 -5.15 -6.46
N ILE A 77 4.42 -6.29 -6.17
CA ILE A 77 4.05 -6.73 -4.83
C ILE A 77 5.17 -7.57 -4.21
N ARG A 78 5.43 -7.32 -2.94
CA ARG A 78 6.47 -7.97 -2.14
C ARG A 78 5.85 -8.65 -0.93
N LYS A 79 6.49 -9.73 -0.48
CA LYS A 79 6.06 -10.50 0.70
C LYS A 79 6.92 -10.11 1.89
N LEU A 80 6.34 -9.41 2.86
CA LEU A 80 7.01 -9.01 4.09
C LEU A 80 6.28 -9.65 5.28
N SER A 81 6.99 -10.50 6.03
CA SER A 81 6.45 -11.26 7.16
C SER A 81 5.14 -11.97 6.84
N GLY A 82 5.05 -12.60 5.65
CA GLY A 82 3.85 -13.32 5.21
C GLY A 82 2.71 -12.45 4.65
N HIS A 83 2.88 -11.13 4.59
CA HIS A 83 1.85 -10.20 4.12
C HIS A 83 2.29 -9.42 2.88
N ASN A 84 1.32 -9.01 2.06
CA ASN A 84 1.58 -8.30 0.82
C ASN A 84 1.84 -6.82 1.12
N ALA A 85 2.94 -6.31 0.58
CA ALA A 85 3.36 -4.92 0.70
C ALA A 85 3.89 -4.41 -0.64
N VAL A 86 3.91 -3.09 -0.77
CA VAL A 86 4.43 -2.38 -1.94
C VAL A 86 5.45 -1.34 -1.46
N LYS A 87 6.46 -1.05 -2.28
CA LYS A 87 7.36 0.08 -2.01
C LYS A 87 6.61 1.39 -2.25
N VAL A 88 6.89 2.39 -1.42
CA VAL A 88 6.31 3.73 -1.58
C VAL A 88 6.67 4.31 -2.95
N ASP A 89 7.94 4.17 -3.36
CA ASP A 89 8.44 4.66 -4.65
C ASP A 89 7.70 4.06 -5.86
N ASP A 90 7.18 2.84 -5.74
CA ASP A 90 6.48 2.13 -6.82
C ASP A 90 5.00 2.57 -6.94
N VAL A 91 4.44 3.32 -5.97
CA VAL A 91 2.99 3.60 -5.92
C VAL A 91 2.63 5.06 -5.64
N GLN A 92 3.55 5.86 -5.08
CA GLN A 92 3.25 7.22 -4.60
C GLN A 92 2.80 8.19 -5.70
N HIS A 93 3.18 7.94 -6.96
CA HIS A 93 2.73 8.70 -8.13
C HIS A 93 1.34 8.31 -8.63
N LEU A 94 0.79 7.19 -8.14
CA LEU A 94 -0.54 6.67 -8.50
C LEU A 94 -1.55 6.87 -7.38
N LEU A 95 -1.09 6.88 -6.13
CA LEU A 95 -1.93 6.86 -4.95
C LEU A 95 -1.26 7.59 -3.78
N SER A 96 -2.00 8.50 -3.14
CA SER A 96 -1.51 9.16 -1.93
C SER A 96 -1.26 8.17 -0.78
N VAL A 97 -0.01 8.12 -0.35
CA VAL A 97 0.45 7.34 0.81
C VAL A 97 0.27 8.07 2.14
N SER A 98 -0.16 9.34 2.12
CA SER A 98 -0.35 10.14 3.33
C SER A 98 -1.34 9.47 4.30
N PHE A 99 -1.05 9.64 5.59
CA PHE A 99 -1.78 9.06 6.72
C PHE A 99 -1.76 7.52 6.81
N VAL A 100 -1.02 6.83 5.93
CA VAL A 100 -0.77 5.39 6.02
C VAL A 100 0.62 5.17 6.59
N GLN A 101 0.71 4.30 7.60
CA GLN A 101 2.00 3.97 8.20
C GLN A 101 2.91 3.26 7.19
N THR A 102 4.11 3.82 7.04
CA THR A 102 5.21 3.24 6.27
C THR A 102 6.19 2.53 7.20
N TYR A 103 6.98 1.61 6.64
CA TYR A 103 8.03 0.89 7.34
C TYR A 103 9.31 0.97 6.52
N LEU A 104 10.47 1.11 7.17
CA LEU A 104 11.76 1.03 6.49
C LEU A 104 12.10 -0.44 6.21
N TYR A 105 12.40 -0.77 4.96
CA TYR A 105 12.76 -2.11 4.51
C TYR A 105 13.77 -2.05 3.36
N ASN A 106 14.94 -2.67 3.56
CA ASN A 106 16.04 -2.69 2.58
C ASN A 106 16.39 -1.29 2.04
N GLY A 107 16.45 -0.29 2.94
CA GLY A 107 16.80 1.09 2.59
C GLY A 107 15.71 1.90 1.88
N GLY A 108 14.50 1.36 1.71
CA GLY A 108 13.35 2.10 1.17
C GLY A 108 12.12 1.96 2.04
N TYR A 109 11.10 2.78 1.80
CA TYR A 109 9.84 2.71 2.53
C TYR A 109 8.86 1.75 1.86
N VAL A 110 8.12 1.01 2.68
CA VAL A 110 7.07 0.09 2.24
C VAL A 110 5.77 0.33 2.99
N VAL A 111 4.66 0.03 2.32
CA VAL A 111 3.30 0.07 2.88
C VAL A 111 2.65 -1.28 2.67
N PHE A 112 1.94 -1.77 3.71
CA PHE A 112 1.16 -2.99 3.59
C PHE A 112 -0.15 -2.74 2.83
N LEU A 113 -0.53 -3.70 1.99
CA LEU A 113 -1.79 -3.62 1.26
C LEU A 113 -2.98 -3.77 2.20
N ASN A 114 -3.01 -4.83 3.01
CA ASN A 114 -4.18 -5.18 3.83
C ASN A 114 -3.88 -5.19 5.34
N ARG A 115 -4.95 -5.15 6.14
CA ARG A 115 -4.89 -5.36 7.59
C ARG A 115 -4.20 -6.69 7.89
N ARG A 116 -3.31 -6.68 8.89
CA ARG A 116 -2.57 -7.87 9.33
C ARG A 116 -3.22 -8.45 10.60
N PRO A 117 -3.19 -9.77 10.83
CA PRO A 117 -3.71 -10.37 12.07
C PRO A 117 -3.11 -9.74 13.33
N MET A 118 -3.96 -9.39 14.30
CA MET A 118 -3.52 -9.00 15.64
C MET A 118 -3.58 -10.23 16.54
N TYR A 119 -2.42 -10.76 16.95
CA TYR A 119 -2.39 -11.86 17.92
C TYR A 119 -2.36 -11.26 19.34
N GLY A 120 -3.28 -11.68 20.20
CA GLY A 120 -3.40 -11.20 21.59
C GLY A 120 -4.11 -9.85 21.71
N LEU A 121 -3.85 -9.11 22.80
CA LEU A 121 -4.49 -7.82 23.10
C LEU A 121 -4.08 -6.65 22.18
N GLY A 122 -3.30 -6.93 21.14
CA GLY A 122 -2.67 -5.94 20.28
C GLY A 122 -1.66 -5.11 21.08
N ASN A 123 -0.54 -4.72 20.48
CA ASN A 123 0.24 -3.64 21.07
C ASN A 123 -0.62 -2.38 20.88
N ARG A 124 -1.44 -2.04 21.89
CA ARG A 124 -2.20 -0.78 21.96
C ARG A 124 -1.17 0.32 22.20
N GLY A 125 -0.48 0.69 21.12
CA GLY A 125 0.44 1.82 21.12
C GLY A 125 -0.31 3.09 21.53
N VAL A 126 0.39 4.21 21.69
CA VAL A 126 -0.29 5.47 22.05
C VAL A 126 -1.25 5.91 20.92
N PHE A 127 -0.89 5.60 19.68
CA PHE A 127 -1.68 5.87 18.48
C PHE A 127 -2.22 4.58 17.90
N HIS A 128 -3.41 4.62 17.29
CA HIS A 128 -4.12 3.44 16.82
C HIS A 128 -4.66 3.67 15.41
N CYS A 129 -4.62 2.62 14.60
CA CYS A 129 -5.30 2.57 13.31
C CYS A 129 -6.79 2.77 13.54
N GLU A 130 -7.35 3.74 12.84
CA GLU A 130 -8.75 4.12 13.03
C GLU A 130 -9.74 3.04 12.57
N GLU A 131 -9.29 2.12 11.71
CA GLU A 131 -10.12 1.03 11.16
C GLU A 131 -9.96 -0.31 11.90
N CYS A 132 -8.77 -0.62 12.43
CA CYS A 132 -8.51 -1.95 13.01
C CYS A 132 -7.85 -1.94 14.39
N GLU A 133 -7.77 -0.76 15.03
CA GLU A 133 -7.17 -0.51 16.35
C GLU A 133 -5.69 -0.92 16.49
N ARG A 134 -5.01 -1.26 15.39
CA ARG A 134 -3.59 -1.62 15.43
C ARG A 134 -2.75 -0.43 15.88
N GLY A 135 -1.86 -0.64 16.86
CA GLY A 135 -0.90 0.38 17.27
C GLY A 135 -0.08 0.95 16.11
N LEU A 136 0.01 2.27 16.05
CA LEU A 136 0.77 3.03 15.06
C LEU A 136 2.04 3.62 15.70
N LEU A 137 3.05 3.90 14.86
CA LEU A 137 4.35 4.41 15.31
C LEU A 137 4.33 5.92 15.60
N ASP A 138 3.48 6.67 14.92
CA ASP A 138 3.42 8.13 15.01
C ASP A 138 1.97 8.63 14.89
N LYS A 139 1.69 9.80 15.48
CA LYS A 139 0.38 10.47 15.44
C LYS A 139 -0.01 10.96 14.04
N ALA A 140 0.96 11.13 13.15
CA ALA A 140 0.72 11.54 11.76
C ALA A 140 0.03 10.43 10.94
N TYR A 141 0.04 9.18 11.43
CA TYR A 141 -0.63 8.07 10.78
C TYR A 141 -2.05 7.88 11.33
N HIS A 142 -2.96 7.51 10.44
CA HIS A 142 -4.35 7.17 10.76
C HIS A 142 -4.66 5.71 10.41
N PHE A 143 -3.93 5.13 9.46
CA PHE A 143 -4.15 3.78 8.96
C PHE A 143 -2.87 2.96 8.95
N CYS A 144 -2.98 1.66 9.21
CA CYS A 144 -1.83 0.75 9.18
C CYS A 144 -1.56 0.10 7.81
N SER A 145 -2.46 0.31 6.84
CA SER A 145 -2.43 -0.29 5.49
C SER A 145 -3.35 0.46 4.53
N PHE A 146 -3.19 0.25 3.22
CA PHE A 146 -4.10 0.83 2.21
C PHE A 146 -5.54 0.30 2.34
N GLY A 147 -5.74 -0.96 2.67
CA GLY A 147 -7.05 -1.55 2.90
C GLY A 147 -7.77 -0.87 4.05
N CYS A 148 -7.07 -0.65 5.17
CA CYS A 148 -7.65 0.12 6.27
C CYS A 148 -8.00 1.56 5.88
N LYS A 149 -7.19 2.20 5.03
CA LYS A 149 -7.49 3.54 4.52
C LYS A 149 -8.72 3.52 3.60
N ALA A 150 -8.85 2.52 2.73
CA ALA A 150 -9.98 2.39 1.81
C ALA A 150 -11.29 2.13 2.54
N GLU A 151 -11.27 1.30 3.57
CA GLU A 151 -12.46 1.02 4.39
C GLU A 151 -12.79 2.21 5.31
N GLY A 152 -11.78 2.75 6.00
CA GLY A 152 -12.01 3.76 7.04
C GLY A 152 -12.21 5.20 6.53
N ILE A 153 -12.08 5.46 5.22
CA ILE A 153 -12.26 6.83 4.67
C ILE A 153 -13.72 7.16 4.38
N GLU A 154 -14.60 6.19 4.12
CA GLU A 154 -15.98 6.44 3.69
C GLU A 154 -16.78 7.18 4.78
N ASP A 155 -16.56 6.84 6.05
CA ASP A 155 -17.29 7.41 7.19
C ASP A 155 -16.67 8.70 7.77
N ARG A 156 -15.58 9.22 7.19
CA ARG A 156 -14.86 10.38 7.75
C ARG A 156 -15.45 11.72 7.32
N LEU A 157 -15.44 12.69 8.22
CA LEU A 157 -15.65 14.10 7.88
C LEU A 157 -14.33 14.87 7.66
N ASP A 158 -13.18 14.19 7.79
CA ASP A 158 -11.87 14.78 7.51
C ASP A 158 -11.50 14.62 6.04
N PHE A 159 -11.62 15.72 5.30
CA PHE A 159 -11.32 15.78 3.86
C PHE A 159 -9.83 15.94 3.54
N ASN A 160 -8.96 16.04 4.55
CA ASN A 160 -7.52 16.07 4.32
C ASN A 160 -6.96 14.68 3.99
N VAL A 161 -7.66 13.62 4.43
CA VAL A 161 -7.35 12.25 4.02
C VAL A 161 -7.95 12.03 2.64
N SER A 162 -7.13 11.72 1.65
CA SER A 162 -7.55 11.44 0.28
C SER A 162 -6.64 10.41 -0.39
N PHE A 163 -7.03 9.92 -1.56
CA PHE A 163 -6.21 9.06 -2.42
C PHE A 163 -5.53 9.84 -3.55
N ALA A 164 -5.95 11.09 -3.79
CA ALA A 164 -5.37 11.94 -4.82
C ALA A 164 -3.90 12.26 -4.52
N VAL A 165 -3.05 12.05 -5.51
CA VAL A 165 -1.64 12.47 -5.47
C VAL A 165 -1.61 13.99 -5.58
N ASN A 166 -0.95 14.64 -4.62
CA ASN A 166 -0.80 16.10 -4.66
C ASN A 166 0.40 16.45 -5.55
N PRO A 167 0.19 17.05 -6.73
CA PRO A 167 1.29 17.39 -7.65
C PRO A 167 2.21 18.51 -7.12
N ASN A 168 1.79 19.22 -6.05
CA ASN A 168 2.56 20.30 -5.42
C ASN A 168 3.25 19.88 -4.11
N LYS A 169 3.27 18.58 -3.78
CA LYS A 169 4.01 18.05 -2.62
C LYS A 169 5.32 17.38 -3.07
N ASP A 170 6.06 18.03 -3.97
CA ASP A 170 7.49 17.74 -4.10
C ASP A 170 8.20 18.26 -2.83
N GLU A 171 8.84 17.34 -2.11
CA GLU A 171 10.05 17.55 -1.30
C GLU A 171 10.03 18.27 0.07
N THR A 172 8.93 18.36 0.84
CA THR A 172 8.99 19.09 2.15
C THR A 172 8.44 18.42 3.42
N GLU A 173 8.24 17.09 3.48
CA GLU A 173 7.99 16.39 4.77
C GLU A 173 8.80 15.09 4.93
N LEU A 174 10.01 15.05 4.35
CA LEU A 174 11.06 14.11 4.73
C LEU A 174 12.28 14.92 5.17
N ASP A 175 12.13 15.75 6.20
CA ASP A 175 13.28 16.44 6.80
C ASP A 175 13.28 16.25 8.32
N ASP A 176 14.37 15.63 8.76
CA ASP A 176 15.05 15.80 10.04
C ASP A 176 14.24 15.61 11.32
N ASN A 177 14.02 14.34 11.69
CA ASN A 177 14.08 13.98 13.10
C ASN A 177 15.28 13.05 13.33
N GLU A 178 16.49 13.62 13.34
CA GLU A 178 17.59 13.11 14.16
C GLU A 178 17.25 13.29 15.66
N GLY A 179 16.14 12.69 16.08
CA GLY A 179 15.75 12.56 17.47
C GLY A 179 16.13 11.16 17.91
N SER A 180 17.34 11.03 18.45
CA SER A 180 17.86 9.89 19.23
C SER A 180 16.83 8.78 19.48
N PHE A 181 16.64 7.91 18.49
CA PHE A 181 15.82 6.73 18.63
C PHE A 181 16.73 5.69 19.25
N SER A 182 16.52 5.42 20.53
CA SER A 182 17.14 4.29 21.20
C SER A 182 16.94 3.03 20.37
N GLU A 183 18.00 2.23 20.24
CA GLU A 183 18.04 0.92 19.56
C GLU A 183 17.08 -0.11 20.19
N ALA A 184 15.78 0.15 20.16
CA ALA A 184 14.75 -0.87 20.23
C ALA A 184 14.34 -1.17 18.79
N GLY A 185 15.26 -1.78 18.05
CA GLY A 185 15.06 -2.18 16.67
C GLY A 185 13.86 -3.11 16.53
N TYR A 186 12.75 -2.58 16.02
CA TYR A 186 11.81 -3.40 15.23
C TYR A 186 12.38 -3.52 13.81
N HIS A 187 13.57 -4.11 13.73
CA HIS A 187 14.01 -4.74 12.50
C HIS A 187 12.99 -5.84 12.23
N MET A 188 12.27 -5.74 11.12
CA MET A 188 11.33 -6.78 10.71
C MET A 188 12.18 -7.98 10.28
N SER A 189 12.52 -8.83 11.26
CA SER A 189 13.29 -10.04 11.04
C SER A 189 12.51 -10.92 10.06
N ILE A 190 13.18 -11.20 8.95
CA ILE A 190 12.76 -12.13 7.92
C ILE A 190 12.71 -13.52 8.60
N VAL A 191 11.53 -14.12 8.64
CA VAL A 191 11.40 -15.59 8.65
C VAL A 191 11.28 -16.06 7.21
#